data_AF-A0A520AGL9-F1
#
_entry.id   AF-A0A520AGL9-F1
#
_cell.length_a   1.000
_cell.length_b   1.000
_cell.length_c   1.000
_cell.angle_alpha   90.00
_cell.angle_beta   90.00
_cell.angle_gamma   90.00
#
_symmetry.space_group_name_H-M   'P 1'
#
loop_
_entity.id
_entity.type
_entity.pdbx_description
1 polymer ?
#
loop_
_entity_poly.entity_id
_entity_poly.type
_entity_poly.pdbx_seq_one_letter_code
_entity_poly.pdbx_strand_id
1 'polypeptide(L)'
;MNLSVLSMLISAGVGGVIASFKGRSPALWISLGLCTGPIAVALVLCLSNRKEGKPSKQPARTPPVPTRSIVDEIHGLSEMRERGIINDDEFAQGKVQILAWPVSSPIPPALTPQRVWADGRRTWASYQSATRASLEQFAQRHALDPSWRSDVPLEVPCTFLVQPGLSFELSLALEKGTIHCWGAGWDLDPIDLHRPEQGLPPELETALDALVRGAGRVVIRQTLGATAPFWVTLQTKTDGHWHTVRRRCGIPVPPVWRRTIVANTDVRQA
;
A
#
# COMPACT_ATOMS: atom_id res chain seq x y z
N MET A 1 37.16 2.22 -39.63
CA MET A 1 35.97 1.78 -38.89
C MET A 1 35.55 2.91 -37.97
N ASN A 2 34.36 3.50 -38.14
CA ASN A 2 33.94 4.70 -37.42
C ASN A 2 33.72 4.40 -35.93
N LEU A 3 34.06 5.35 -35.04
CA LEU A 3 33.94 5.23 -33.58
C LEU A 3 32.53 4.79 -33.15
N SER A 4 31.50 5.25 -33.86
CA SER A 4 30.09 4.92 -33.63
C SER A 4 29.78 3.44 -33.88
N VAL A 5 30.39 2.86 -34.91
CA VAL A 5 30.22 1.43 -35.27
C VAL A 5 30.92 0.54 -34.24
N LEU A 6 32.10 0.96 -33.77
CA LEU A 6 32.82 0.27 -32.70
C LEU A 6 32.03 0.31 -31.38
N SER A 7 31.45 1.46 -31.03
CA SER A 7 30.57 1.65 -29.85
C SER A 7 29.34 0.73 -29.88
N MET A 8 28.68 0.61 -31.03
CA MET A 8 27.51 -0.27 -31.21
C MET A 8 27.87 -1.74 -31.08
N LEU A 9 29.00 -2.17 -31.65
CA LEU A 9 29.48 -3.55 -31.54
C LEU A 9 29.87 -3.92 -30.10
N ILE A 10 30.53 -3.01 -29.38
CA ILE A 10 30.87 -3.19 -27.96
C ILE A 10 29.58 -3.27 -27.13
N SER A 11 28.61 -2.39 -27.39
CA SER A 11 27.32 -2.39 -26.67
C SER A 11 26.51 -3.67 -26.91
N ALA A 12 26.50 -4.18 -28.15
CA ALA A 12 25.85 -5.45 -28.50
C ALA A 12 26.52 -6.66 -27.81
N GLY A 13 27.86 -6.68 -27.78
CA GLY A 13 28.62 -7.70 -27.06
C GLY A 13 28.35 -7.70 -25.55
N VAL A 14 28.42 -6.52 -24.92
CA VAL A 14 28.17 -6.35 -23.49
C VAL A 14 26.71 -6.69 -23.14
N GLY A 15 25.74 -6.24 -23.94
CA GLY A 15 24.32 -6.55 -23.76
C GLY A 15 24.03 -8.05 -23.84
N GLY A 16 24.64 -8.75 -24.80
CA GLY A 16 24.52 -10.20 -24.95
C GLY A 16 25.11 -10.98 -23.78
N VAL A 17 26.29 -10.57 -23.31
CA VAL A 17 26.95 -11.20 -22.15
C VAL A 17 26.12 -11.03 -20.88
N ILE A 18 25.65 -9.81 -20.58
CA ILE A 18 24.83 -9.54 -19.38
C ILE A 18 23.49 -10.27 -19.46
N ALA A 19 22.85 -10.34 -20.64
CA ALA A 19 21.62 -11.09 -20.83
C ALA A 19 21.80 -12.59 -20.59
N SER A 20 22.93 -13.16 -21.03
CA SER A 20 23.30 -14.56 -20.77
C SER A 20 23.49 -14.82 -19.27
N PHE A 21 24.20 -13.93 -18.56
CA PHE A 21 24.34 -14.00 -17.10
C PHE A 21 23.00 -13.86 -16.36
N LYS A 22 22.03 -13.14 -16.94
CA LYS A 22 20.67 -12.99 -16.41
C LYS A 22 19.68 -14.07 -16.92
N GLY A 23 20.16 -15.13 -17.57
CA GLY A 23 19.33 -16.25 -18.04
C GLY A 23 18.26 -15.86 -19.07
N ARG A 24 18.51 -14.82 -19.87
CA ARG A 24 17.63 -14.34 -20.93
C ARG A 24 18.19 -14.71 -22.30
N SER A 25 17.36 -14.66 -23.35
CA SER A 25 17.75 -15.02 -24.71
C SER A 25 18.83 -14.06 -25.26
N PRO A 26 20.09 -14.50 -25.41
CA PRO A 26 21.18 -13.60 -25.77
C PRO A 26 21.02 -13.03 -27.18
N ALA A 27 20.46 -13.80 -28.11
CA ALA A 27 20.22 -13.36 -29.49
C ALA A 27 19.35 -12.09 -29.59
N LEU A 28 18.30 -12.01 -28.75
CA LEU A 28 17.36 -10.89 -28.72
C LEU A 28 18.01 -9.61 -28.17
N TRP A 29 18.93 -9.75 -27.22
CA TRP A 29 19.62 -8.61 -26.59
C TRP A 29 20.83 -8.15 -27.39
N ILE A 30 21.49 -9.04 -28.15
CA ILE A 30 22.52 -8.68 -29.13
C ILE A 30 21.91 -7.85 -30.26
N SER A 31 20.76 -8.26 -30.81
CA SER A 31 20.07 -7.49 -31.86
C SER A 31 19.61 -6.12 -31.34
N LEU A 32 19.11 -6.07 -30.10
CA LEU A 32 18.68 -4.81 -29.48
C LEU A 32 19.87 -3.86 -29.20
N GLY A 33 21.01 -4.41 -28.76
CA GLY A 33 22.24 -3.65 -28.54
C GLY A 33 22.85 -3.11 -29.84
N LEU A 34 22.63 -3.78 -30.97
CA LEU A 34 23.03 -3.28 -32.29
C LEU A 34 22.17 -2.08 -32.74
N CYS A 35 20.87 -2.11 -32.47
CA CYS A 35 19.94 -1.06 -32.89
C CYS A 35 19.88 0.15 -31.96
N THR A 36 20.11 -0.02 -30.65
CA THR A 36 19.88 1.04 -29.65
C THR A 36 21.14 1.42 -28.85
N GLY A 37 22.28 0.79 -29.14
CA GLY A 37 23.58 1.12 -28.55
C GLY A 37 23.59 1.03 -27.02
N PRO A 38 24.17 2.01 -26.29
CA PRO A 38 24.34 1.94 -24.84
C PRO A 38 23.02 1.95 -24.05
N ILE A 39 21.91 2.37 -24.66
CA ILE A 39 20.58 2.38 -24.04
C ILE A 39 20.10 0.95 -23.74
N ALA A 40 20.40 -0.02 -24.63
CA ALA A 40 20.10 -1.44 -24.38
C ALA A 40 20.84 -1.98 -23.15
N VAL A 41 22.12 -1.59 -22.98
CA VAL A 41 22.95 -2.05 -21.85
C VAL A 41 22.39 -1.53 -20.52
N ALA A 42 21.98 -0.25 -20.48
CA ALA A 42 21.31 0.33 -19.32
C ALA A 42 19.99 -0.40 -18.97
N LEU A 43 19.17 -0.71 -19.98
CA LEU A 43 17.92 -1.46 -19.79
C LEU A 43 18.17 -2.88 -19.25
N VAL A 44 19.18 -3.59 -19.76
CA VAL A 44 19.52 -4.94 -19.25
C VAL A 44 20.00 -4.85 -17.79
N LEU A 45 20.78 -3.83 -17.42
CA LEU A 45 21.25 -3.64 -16.05
C LEU A 45 20.10 -3.38 -15.08
N CYS A 46 19.15 -2.52 -15.44
CA CYS A 46 18.00 -2.16 -14.61
C CYS A 46 16.93 -3.25 -14.48
N LEU A 47 16.91 -4.25 -15.37
CA LEU A 47 15.93 -5.32 -15.31
C LEU A 47 16.38 -6.45 -14.37
N SER A 48 15.58 -6.73 -13.33
CA SER A 48 15.84 -7.80 -12.37
C SER A 48 15.87 -9.19 -13.02
N ASN A 49 16.71 -10.06 -12.45
CA ASN A 49 17.02 -11.37 -12.99
C ASN A 49 15.78 -12.27 -13.01
N ARG A 50 15.48 -12.99 -14.12
CA ARG A 50 14.29 -13.86 -14.22
C ARG A 50 14.48 -15.23 -13.55
N LYS A 51 15.66 -15.47 -12.96
CA LYS A 51 15.93 -16.59 -12.05
C LYS A 51 15.96 -16.07 -10.62
N GLU A 52 14.78 -15.89 -10.05
CA GLU A 52 14.59 -16.26 -8.64
C GLU A 52 14.57 -17.81 -8.60
N GLY A 53 15.25 -18.52 -7.71
CA GLY A 53 15.97 -18.07 -6.53
C GLY A 53 17.47 -18.34 -6.62
N LYS A 54 18.23 -17.45 -5.99
CA LYS A 54 19.42 -17.85 -5.26
C LYS A 54 19.14 -17.69 -3.78
N PRO A 55 19.59 -18.64 -2.94
CA PRO A 55 19.49 -18.54 -1.50
C PRO A 55 20.24 -17.29 -1.06
N SER A 56 19.61 -16.56 -0.13
CA SER A 56 20.21 -15.46 0.59
C SER A 56 21.62 -15.85 1.05
N LYS A 57 22.62 -15.05 0.64
CA LYS A 57 23.94 -15.07 1.27
C LYS A 57 23.72 -14.64 2.72
N GLN A 58 23.76 -15.60 3.64
CA GLN A 58 23.82 -15.35 5.08
C GLN A 58 24.94 -14.32 5.35
N PRO A 59 24.63 -13.15 5.94
CA PRO A 59 25.64 -12.42 6.67
C PRO A 59 26.03 -13.26 7.89
N ALA A 60 27.27 -13.06 8.33
CA ALA A 60 27.93 -13.75 9.43
C ALA A 60 26.98 -14.05 10.62
N ARG A 61 27.12 -15.25 11.20
CA ARG A 61 26.49 -15.71 12.44
C ARG A 61 26.39 -14.56 13.45
N THR A 62 25.22 -13.94 13.49
CA THR A 62 24.72 -13.27 14.68
C THR A 62 24.54 -14.34 15.76
N PRO A 63 24.77 -14.04 17.05
CA PRO A 63 24.49 -14.99 18.11
C PRO A 63 23.05 -15.49 17.95
N PRO A 64 22.76 -16.77 18.24
CA PRO A 64 21.42 -17.32 18.07
C PRO A 64 20.44 -16.42 18.84
N VAL A 65 19.57 -15.73 18.09
CA VAL A 65 18.45 -15.01 18.67
C VAL A 65 17.66 -16.07 19.46
N PRO A 66 17.44 -15.88 20.77
CA PRO A 66 16.73 -16.87 21.57
C PRO A 66 15.39 -17.19 20.89
N THR A 67 15.09 -18.48 20.74
CA THR A 67 13.89 -18.98 20.09
C THR A 67 12.67 -18.40 20.80
N ARG A 68 12.04 -17.42 20.15
CA ARG A 68 10.95 -16.61 20.70
C ARG A 68 9.72 -17.50 20.95
N SER A 69 9.31 -17.63 22.20
CA SER A 69 8.11 -18.38 22.61
C SER A 69 6.90 -17.43 22.65
N ILE A 70 5.91 -17.69 21.81
CA ILE A 70 4.62 -16.96 21.80
C ILE A 70 3.95 -17.03 23.18
N VAL A 71 4.10 -18.18 23.86
CA VAL A 71 3.53 -18.42 25.19
C VAL A 71 4.14 -17.48 26.23
N ASP A 72 5.47 -17.30 26.19
CA ASP A 72 6.19 -16.46 27.15
C ASP A 72 5.85 -14.97 26.95
N GLU A 73 5.61 -14.54 25.72
CA GLU A 73 5.18 -13.16 25.43
C GLU A 73 3.75 -12.88 25.87
N ILE A 74 2.83 -13.83 25.65
CA ILE A 74 1.45 -13.71 26.14
C ILE A 74 1.44 -13.71 27.68
N HIS A 75 2.29 -14.53 28.32
CA HIS A 75 2.45 -14.53 29.76
C HIS A 75 3.01 -13.18 30.26
N GLY A 76 4.03 -12.63 29.60
CA GLY A 76 4.57 -11.31 29.91
C GLY A 76 3.53 -10.19 29.80
N LEU A 77 2.67 -10.22 28.77
CA LEU A 77 1.54 -9.29 28.67
C LEU A 77 0.52 -9.50 29.80
N SER A 78 0.26 -10.74 30.22
CA SER A 78 -0.66 -11.04 31.33
C SER A 78 -0.13 -10.49 32.64
N GLU A 79 1.16 -10.70 32.91
CA GLU A 79 1.84 -10.18 34.09
C GLU A 79 1.84 -8.64 34.11
N MET A 80 2.01 -8.00 32.96
CA MET A 80 1.91 -6.53 32.84
C MET A 80 0.48 -6.02 33.10
N ARG A 81 -0.55 -6.74 32.63
CA ARG A 81 -1.96 -6.42 32.91
C ARG A 81 -2.27 -6.58 34.40
N GLU A 82 -1.85 -7.69 35.01
CA GLU A 82 -2.03 -7.98 36.44
C GLU A 82 -1.36 -6.94 37.34
N ARG A 83 -0.21 -6.41 36.90
CA ARG A 83 0.50 -5.31 37.57
C ARG A 83 -0.08 -3.92 37.30
N GLY A 84 -1.13 -3.80 36.48
CA GLY A 84 -1.76 -2.53 36.11
C GLY A 84 -0.87 -1.63 35.23
N ILE A 85 0.15 -2.18 34.57
CA ILE A 85 1.04 -1.44 33.68
C ILE A 85 0.35 -1.15 32.34
N ILE A 86 -0.48 -2.07 31.88
CA ILE A 86 -1.32 -1.96 30.68
C ILE A 86 -2.79 -2.24 31.01
N ASN A 87 -3.71 -1.61 30.28
CA ASN A 87 -5.16 -1.84 30.40
C ASN A 87 -5.62 -3.03 29.53
N ASP A 88 -6.90 -3.39 29.63
CA ASP A 88 -7.49 -4.53 28.95
C ASP A 88 -7.44 -4.40 27.40
N ASP A 89 -7.59 -3.19 26.87
CA ASP A 89 -7.52 -2.91 25.43
C ASP A 89 -6.10 -3.01 24.89
N GLU A 90 -5.12 -2.50 25.65
CA GLU A 90 -3.68 -2.61 25.36
C GLU A 90 -3.23 -4.08 25.41
N PHE A 91 -3.74 -4.85 26.36
CA PHE A 91 -3.51 -6.28 26.46
C PHE A 91 -4.11 -7.05 25.27
N ALA A 92 -5.36 -6.78 24.91
CA ALA A 92 -6.02 -7.40 23.77
C ALA A 92 -5.27 -7.09 22.46
N GLN A 93 -4.88 -5.83 22.26
CA GLN A 93 -4.03 -5.43 21.15
C GLN A 93 -2.71 -6.20 21.14
N GLY A 94 -1.97 -6.20 22.26
CA GLY A 94 -0.69 -6.91 22.37
C GLY A 94 -0.80 -8.39 22.04
N LYS A 95 -1.84 -9.08 22.51
CA LYS A 95 -2.07 -10.49 22.17
C LYS A 95 -2.28 -10.69 20.69
N VAL A 96 -3.13 -9.89 20.06
CA VAL A 96 -3.41 -10.04 18.62
C VAL A 96 -2.19 -9.69 17.78
N GLN A 97 -1.41 -8.70 18.20
CA GLN A 97 -0.14 -8.39 17.59
C GLN A 97 0.82 -9.60 17.65
N ILE A 98 1.04 -10.19 18.83
CA ILE A 98 1.89 -11.39 18.98
C ILE A 98 1.43 -12.52 18.05
N LEU A 99 0.12 -12.75 17.93
CA LEU A 99 -0.44 -13.80 17.08
C LEU A 99 -0.32 -13.50 15.57
N ALA A 100 -0.30 -12.22 15.17
CA ALA A 100 -0.21 -11.81 13.77
C ALA A 100 1.23 -11.83 13.22
N TRP A 101 2.27 -11.76 14.07
CA TRP A 101 3.68 -11.79 13.64
C TRP A 101 4.33 -13.16 13.87
N PRO A 102 4.71 -13.90 12.81
CA PRO A 102 5.40 -15.17 12.98
C PRO A 102 6.78 -14.98 13.62
N VAL A 103 7.21 -16.01 14.37
CA VAL A 103 8.42 -16.14 15.19
C VAL A 103 9.74 -15.72 14.50
N SER A 104 9.75 -15.62 13.17
CA SER A 104 10.90 -15.27 12.32
C SER A 104 10.99 -13.78 11.94
N SER A 105 10.11 -12.90 12.42
CA SER A 105 10.14 -11.47 12.06
C SER A 105 11.32 -10.72 12.71
N PRO A 106 12.10 -9.92 11.96
CA PRO A 106 13.19 -9.08 12.49
C PRO A 106 12.69 -7.83 13.25
N ILE A 107 11.36 -7.67 13.40
CA ILE A 107 10.74 -6.52 14.04
C ILE A 107 10.74 -6.73 15.58
N PRO A 108 11.13 -5.72 16.38
CA PRO A 108 11.14 -5.83 17.84
C PRO A 108 9.75 -6.14 18.42
N PRO A 109 9.68 -6.69 19.65
CA PRO A 109 8.48 -7.29 20.23
C PRO A 109 7.21 -6.45 20.13
N ALA A 110 6.08 -7.16 20.11
CA ALA A 110 4.73 -6.69 19.82
C ALA A 110 4.09 -5.81 20.92
N LEU A 111 4.87 -5.24 21.84
CA LEU A 111 4.56 -4.16 22.79
C LEU A 111 5.50 -4.36 23.98
N THR A 112 6.72 -3.83 23.90
CA THR A 112 7.51 -3.59 25.13
C THR A 112 6.86 -2.43 25.91
N PRO A 113 7.04 -2.32 27.23
CA PRO A 113 6.60 -1.13 27.99
C PRO A 113 7.04 0.18 27.32
N GLN A 114 8.24 0.18 26.74
CA GLN A 114 8.78 1.31 25.97
C GLN A 114 7.96 1.63 24.71
N ARG A 115 7.40 0.63 24.02
CA ARG A 115 6.54 0.83 22.84
C ARG A 115 5.16 1.35 23.22
N VAL A 116 4.56 0.81 24.29
CA VAL A 116 3.29 1.32 24.85
C VAL A 116 3.40 2.82 25.15
N TRP A 117 4.52 3.24 25.74
CA TRP A 117 4.77 4.65 26.06
C TRP A 117 5.19 5.49 24.86
N ALA A 118 5.96 4.94 23.92
CA ALA A 118 6.34 5.62 22.68
C ALA A 118 5.12 5.91 21.77
N ASP A 119 4.16 4.99 21.73
CA ASP A 119 2.89 5.15 21.00
C ASP A 119 1.84 5.92 21.83
N GLY A 120 2.21 6.44 23.00
CA GLY A 120 1.35 7.26 23.85
C GLY A 120 0.11 6.55 24.38
N ARG A 121 0.19 5.24 24.63
CA ARG A 121 -0.94 4.37 25.05
C ARG A 121 -2.08 4.27 24.03
N ARG A 122 -1.81 4.58 22.76
CA ARG A 122 -2.83 4.55 21.72
C ARG A 122 -3.08 3.11 21.28
N THR A 123 -4.31 2.67 21.42
CA THR A 123 -4.75 1.35 20.98
C THR A 123 -5.55 1.45 19.69
N TRP A 124 -5.70 0.36 18.95
CA TRP A 124 -6.61 0.33 17.79
C TRP A 124 -8.01 0.81 18.18
N ALA A 125 -8.50 0.37 19.34
CA ALA A 125 -9.77 0.81 19.92
C ALA A 125 -9.86 2.34 20.07
N SER A 126 -8.76 3.03 20.38
CA SER A 126 -8.78 4.49 20.52
C SER A 126 -9.04 5.23 19.21
N TYR A 127 -8.71 4.64 18.06
CA TYR A 127 -8.98 5.22 16.74
C TYR A 127 -10.37 4.86 16.20
N GLN A 128 -10.93 3.72 16.62
CA GLN A 128 -12.15 3.16 16.02
C GLN A 128 -13.37 4.05 16.20
N SER A 129 -13.59 4.61 17.40
CA SER A 129 -14.79 5.40 17.69
C SER A 129 -14.85 6.69 16.87
N ALA A 130 -13.78 7.46 16.84
CA ALA A 130 -13.70 8.70 16.06
C ALA A 130 -13.76 8.42 14.55
N THR A 131 -13.03 7.40 14.06
CA THR A 131 -13.05 7.05 12.63
C THR A 131 -14.43 6.59 12.18
N ARG A 132 -15.10 5.77 13.00
CA ARG A 132 -16.46 5.31 12.73
C ARG A 132 -17.44 6.48 12.73
N ALA A 133 -17.38 7.37 13.72
CA ALA A 133 -18.24 8.55 13.78
C ALA A 133 -18.04 9.45 12.56
N SER A 134 -16.80 9.69 12.10
CA SER A 134 -16.53 10.45 10.87
C SER A 134 -17.14 9.80 9.64
N LEU A 135 -17.03 8.47 9.51
CA LEU A 135 -17.60 7.72 8.39
C LEU A 135 -19.14 7.68 8.43
N GLU A 136 -19.75 7.56 9.61
CA GLU A 136 -21.20 7.66 9.79
C GLU A 136 -21.71 9.06 9.45
N GLN A 137 -20.99 10.11 9.87
CA GLN A 137 -21.31 11.49 9.53
C GLN A 137 -21.18 11.75 8.02
N PHE A 138 -20.14 11.21 7.37
CA PHE A 138 -19.98 11.24 5.93
C PHE A 138 -21.13 10.54 5.20
N ALA A 139 -21.49 9.33 5.66
CA ALA A 139 -22.62 8.57 5.10
C ALA A 139 -23.93 9.36 5.20
N GLN A 140 -24.20 9.94 6.36
CA GLN A 140 -25.40 10.75 6.61
C GLN A 140 -25.43 12.01 5.73
N ARG A 141 -24.29 12.70 5.57
CA ARG A 141 -24.16 13.93 4.76
C ARG A 141 -24.53 13.71 3.29
N HIS A 142 -24.24 12.53 2.76
CA HIS A 142 -24.50 12.19 1.35
C HIS A 142 -25.65 11.21 1.15
N ALA A 143 -26.40 10.90 2.21
CA ALA A 143 -27.47 9.90 2.20
C ALA A 143 -27.04 8.54 1.62
N LEU A 144 -25.84 8.10 1.99
CA LEU A 144 -25.27 6.81 1.62
C LEU A 144 -25.53 5.78 2.72
N ASP A 145 -25.75 4.52 2.34
CA ASP A 145 -25.83 3.40 3.27
C ASP A 145 -24.44 2.74 3.43
N PRO A 146 -23.82 2.78 4.62
CA PRO A 146 -22.54 2.14 4.88
C PRO A 146 -22.71 0.66 5.26
N SER A 147 -22.01 -0.23 4.57
CA SER A 147 -21.88 -1.63 4.96
C SER A 147 -20.68 -1.82 5.89
N TRP A 148 -20.94 -2.21 7.14
CA TRP A 148 -19.92 -2.44 8.15
C TRP A 148 -19.62 -3.93 8.27
N ARG A 149 -18.34 -4.29 8.18
CA ARG A 149 -17.88 -5.63 8.53
C ARG A 149 -17.48 -5.69 9.99
N SER A 150 -18.21 -6.49 10.78
CA SER A 150 -17.96 -6.73 12.20
C SER A 150 -17.26 -8.07 12.48
N ASP A 151 -17.05 -8.87 11.43
CA ASP A 151 -16.39 -10.18 11.50
C ASP A 151 -14.87 -10.08 11.55
N VAL A 152 -14.29 -8.90 11.29
CA VAL A 152 -12.86 -8.66 11.37
C VAL A 152 -12.53 -7.98 12.70
N PRO A 153 -11.76 -8.62 13.60
CA PRO A 153 -11.60 -8.14 14.97
C PRO A 153 -10.80 -6.83 15.11
N LEU A 154 -10.17 -6.34 14.03
CA LEU A 154 -9.10 -5.33 14.10
C LEU A 154 -9.24 -4.17 13.13
N GLU A 155 -10.14 -4.28 12.18
CA GLU A 155 -10.31 -3.31 11.11
C GLU A 155 -11.68 -2.66 11.28
N VAL A 156 -11.82 -1.42 10.82
CA VAL A 156 -13.14 -0.81 10.64
C VAL A 156 -13.38 -0.78 9.13
N PRO A 157 -13.71 -1.92 8.47
CA PRO A 157 -13.98 -1.90 7.05
C PRO A 157 -15.40 -1.36 6.87
N CYS A 158 -15.48 -0.16 6.33
CA CYS A 158 -16.69 0.47 5.86
C CYS A 158 -16.69 0.42 4.34
N THR A 159 -17.67 -0.25 3.76
CA THR A 159 -17.84 -0.32 2.32
C THR A 159 -19.14 0.39 1.94
N PHE A 160 -19.03 1.39 1.07
CA PHE A 160 -20.14 2.00 0.37
C PHE A 160 -20.29 1.30 -0.98
N LEU A 161 -21.32 0.46 -1.10
CA LEU A 161 -21.65 -0.22 -2.35
C LEU A 161 -22.21 0.77 -3.38
N VAL A 162 -22.28 0.33 -4.63
CA VAL A 162 -22.97 1.09 -5.69
C VAL A 162 -24.43 1.28 -5.29
N GLN A 163 -24.84 2.54 -5.18
CA GLN A 163 -26.17 2.93 -4.69
C GLN A 163 -26.57 4.31 -5.24
N PRO A 164 -27.83 4.76 -5.08
CA PRO A 164 -28.23 6.11 -5.51
C PRO A 164 -27.31 7.18 -4.89
N GLY A 165 -26.69 8.00 -5.72
CA GLY A 165 -25.71 9.01 -5.28
C GLY A 165 -24.26 8.52 -5.25
N LEU A 166 -23.97 7.26 -5.57
CA LEU A 166 -22.61 6.73 -5.71
C LEU A 166 -22.55 5.63 -6.79
N SER A 167 -21.94 5.93 -7.94
CA SER A 167 -21.88 5.03 -9.11
C SER A 167 -20.77 3.98 -9.08
N PHE A 168 -19.98 3.92 -8.00
CA PHE A 168 -18.86 2.99 -7.85
C PHE A 168 -18.71 2.56 -6.39
N GLU A 169 -18.12 1.40 -6.16
CA GLU A 169 -17.83 0.95 -4.79
C GLU A 169 -16.64 1.72 -4.20
N LEU A 170 -16.81 2.18 -2.95
CA LEU A 170 -15.78 2.85 -2.16
C LEU A 170 -15.64 2.14 -0.81
N SER A 171 -14.45 1.66 -0.50
CA SER A 171 -14.14 1.02 0.77
C SER A 171 -13.06 1.78 1.54
N LEU A 172 -13.26 1.91 2.85
CA LEU A 172 -12.29 2.48 3.78
C LEU A 172 -12.05 1.50 4.93
N ALA A 173 -10.80 1.35 5.36
CA ALA A 173 -10.47 0.64 6.59
C ALA A 173 -9.39 1.35 7.39
N LEU A 174 -9.54 1.24 8.70
CA LEU A 174 -8.51 1.55 9.67
C LEU A 174 -7.68 0.30 9.95
N GLU A 175 -6.40 0.32 9.61
CA GLU A 175 -5.44 -0.73 9.97
C GLU A 175 -4.27 -0.08 10.71
N LYS A 176 -3.98 -0.48 11.95
CA LYS A 176 -2.78 -0.03 12.70
C LYS A 176 -2.57 1.49 12.77
N GLY A 177 -3.64 2.27 12.85
CA GLY A 177 -3.57 3.73 12.88
C GLY A 177 -3.34 4.36 11.51
N THR A 178 -3.47 3.59 10.42
CA THR A 178 -3.49 4.09 9.05
C THR A 178 -4.83 3.86 8.40
N ILE A 179 -5.30 4.82 7.61
CA ILE A 179 -6.51 4.69 6.81
C ILE A 179 -6.14 4.23 5.40
N HIS A 180 -6.74 3.12 4.99
CA HIS A 180 -6.69 2.58 3.65
C HIS A 180 -7.98 2.96 2.93
N CYS A 181 -7.87 3.34 1.66
CA CYS A 181 -9.00 3.71 0.82
C CYS A 181 -8.83 3.04 -0.56
N TRP A 182 -9.85 2.30 -0.98
CA TRP A 182 -9.80 1.52 -2.21
C TRP A 182 -11.19 1.32 -2.82
N GLY A 183 -11.22 0.73 -4.00
CA GLY A 183 -12.43 0.28 -4.68
C GLY A 183 -12.08 -0.74 -5.76
N ALA A 184 -13.03 -1.02 -6.65
CA ALA A 184 -12.84 -1.98 -7.71
C ALA A 184 -11.65 -1.59 -8.63
N GLY A 185 -10.54 -2.31 -8.53
CA GLY A 185 -9.36 -2.14 -9.39
C GLY A 185 -8.43 -0.98 -9.03
N TRP A 186 -8.59 -0.37 -7.86
CA TRP A 186 -7.71 0.71 -7.38
C TRP A 186 -7.62 0.77 -5.86
N ASP A 187 -6.50 1.28 -5.38
CA ASP A 187 -6.18 1.52 -3.97
C ASP A 187 -5.23 2.72 -3.88
N LEU A 188 -5.35 3.48 -2.79
CA LEU A 188 -4.47 4.60 -2.47
C LEU A 188 -3.44 4.18 -1.43
N ASP A 189 -2.32 4.91 -1.37
CA ASP A 189 -1.35 4.72 -0.30
C ASP A 189 -2.00 4.99 1.07
N PRO A 190 -1.65 4.22 2.12
CA PRO A 190 -2.21 4.40 3.46
C PRO A 190 -1.94 5.80 4.02
N ILE A 191 -2.85 6.30 4.86
CA ILE A 191 -2.73 7.62 5.48
C ILE A 191 -2.60 7.47 6.99
N ASP A 192 -1.48 7.93 7.55
CA ASP A 192 -1.23 7.90 8.98
C ASP A 192 -2.21 8.81 9.76
N LEU A 193 -2.85 8.24 10.78
CA LEU A 193 -3.59 8.98 11.79
C LEU A 193 -2.63 9.35 12.92
N HIS A 194 -2.11 10.58 12.86
CA HIS A 194 -1.26 11.09 13.94
C HIS A 194 -2.02 11.32 15.26
N ARG A 195 -3.35 11.35 15.23
CA ARG A 195 -4.23 11.62 16.37
C ARG A 195 -5.47 10.73 16.34
N PRO A 196 -5.71 9.88 17.36
CA PRO A 196 -6.86 8.98 17.39
C PRO A 196 -8.22 9.70 17.44
N GLU A 197 -8.27 10.86 18.08
CA GLU A 197 -9.47 11.67 18.22
C GLU A 197 -9.93 12.37 16.93
N GLN A 198 -9.07 12.44 15.91
CA GLN A 198 -9.33 13.22 14.70
C GLN A 198 -10.28 12.52 13.72
N GLY A 199 -10.45 11.20 13.82
CA GLY A 199 -11.22 10.42 12.84
C GLY A 199 -10.58 10.45 11.45
N LEU A 200 -11.35 10.78 10.41
CA LEU A 200 -10.80 10.92 9.06
C LEU A 200 -9.92 12.18 8.94
N PRO A 201 -8.74 12.12 8.28
CA PRO A 201 -7.96 13.30 7.99
C PRO A 201 -8.77 14.30 7.14
N PRO A 202 -8.76 15.61 7.45
CA PRO A 202 -9.60 16.60 6.76
C PRO A 202 -9.40 16.65 5.24
N GLU A 203 -8.16 16.46 4.79
CA GLU A 203 -7.84 16.39 3.36
C GLU A 203 -8.49 15.18 2.68
N LEU A 204 -8.50 14.03 3.35
CA LEU A 204 -9.16 12.83 2.85
C LEU A 204 -10.67 13.04 2.84
N GLU A 205 -11.25 13.52 3.94
CA GLU A 205 -12.69 13.78 4.03
C GLU A 205 -13.16 14.73 2.93
N THR A 206 -12.44 15.84 2.70
CA THR A 206 -12.72 16.80 1.62
C THR A 206 -12.65 16.13 0.25
N ALA A 207 -11.69 15.24 0.04
CA ALA A 207 -11.53 14.54 -1.23
C ALA A 207 -12.61 13.48 -1.46
N LEU A 208 -13.07 12.79 -0.41
CA LEU A 208 -14.21 11.87 -0.47
C LEU A 208 -15.51 12.64 -0.73
N ASP A 209 -15.72 13.78 -0.08
CA ASP A 209 -16.85 14.67 -0.34
C ASP A 209 -16.89 15.11 -1.80
N ALA A 210 -15.74 15.51 -2.35
CA ALA A 210 -15.63 15.88 -3.74
C ALA A 210 -15.93 14.69 -4.67
N LEU A 211 -15.42 13.49 -4.36
CA LEU A 211 -15.72 12.27 -5.11
C LEU A 211 -17.23 12.01 -5.20
N VAL A 212 -17.93 12.02 -4.07
CA VAL A 212 -19.38 11.76 -4.03
C VAL A 212 -20.16 12.87 -4.72
N ARG A 213 -19.73 14.14 -4.62
CA ARG A 213 -20.39 15.26 -5.32
C ARG A 213 -20.07 15.35 -6.82
N GLY A 214 -19.27 14.43 -7.37
CA GLY A 214 -18.83 14.47 -8.77
C GLY A 214 -17.78 15.55 -9.08
N ALA A 215 -17.30 16.27 -8.06
CA ALA A 215 -16.19 17.23 -8.15
C ALA A 215 -14.82 16.56 -7.95
N GLY A 216 -14.79 15.26 -7.65
CA GLY A 216 -13.60 14.45 -7.46
C GLY A 216 -13.54 13.28 -8.44
N ARG A 217 -12.35 12.74 -8.64
CA ARG A 217 -12.13 11.53 -9.45
C ARG A 217 -10.90 10.77 -8.98
N VAL A 218 -10.92 9.47 -9.19
CA VAL A 218 -9.73 8.61 -9.12
C VAL A 218 -9.22 8.39 -10.53
N VAL A 219 -7.95 8.71 -10.77
CA VAL A 219 -7.25 8.42 -12.03
C VAL A 219 -6.32 7.25 -11.81
N ILE A 220 -6.56 6.18 -12.55
CA ILE A 220 -5.84 4.92 -12.46
C ILE A 220 -4.97 4.79 -13.71
N ARG A 221 -3.69 4.46 -13.53
CA ARG A 221 -2.81 4.04 -14.62
C ARG A 221 -2.34 2.63 -14.34
N GLN A 222 -2.56 1.78 -15.33
CA GLN A 222 -2.29 0.36 -15.23
C GLN A 222 -1.59 -0.09 -16.50
N THR A 223 -0.51 -0.84 -16.34
CA THR A 223 0.18 -1.45 -17.46
C THR A 223 -0.70 -2.51 -18.12
N LEU A 224 -0.66 -2.63 -19.45
CA LEU A 224 -1.44 -3.66 -20.14
C LEU A 224 -1.04 -5.06 -19.67
N GLY A 225 -2.04 -5.85 -19.26
CA GLY A 225 -1.84 -7.20 -18.73
C GLY A 225 -1.43 -7.28 -17.25
N ALA A 226 -1.16 -6.16 -16.58
CA ALA A 226 -0.93 -6.16 -15.13
C ALA A 226 -2.25 -6.34 -14.37
N THR A 227 -2.23 -6.99 -13.22
CA THR A 227 -3.40 -7.16 -12.35
C THR A 227 -3.64 -5.97 -11.41
N ALA A 228 -2.60 -5.18 -11.13
CA ALA A 228 -2.66 -4.03 -10.25
C ALA A 228 -2.19 -2.74 -10.96
N PRO A 229 -2.74 -1.56 -10.58
CA PRO A 229 -2.27 -0.29 -11.09
C PRO A 229 -0.89 0.05 -10.52
N PHE A 230 -0.06 0.73 -11.33
CA PHE A 230 1.23 1.26 -10.86
C PHE A 230 1.10 2.71 -10.39
N TRP A 231 0.01 3.39 -10.74
CA TRP A 231 -0.23 4.77 -10.34
C TRP A 231 -1.71 5.01 -10.14
N VAL A 232 -2.08 5.50 -8.96
CA VAL A 232 -3.46 5.86 -8.63
C VAL A 232 -3.43 7.26 -8.03
N THR A 233 -4.28 8.17 -8.49
CA THR A 233 -4.39 9.51 -7.88
C THR A 233 -5.82 9.85 -7.58
N LEU A 234 -6.07 10.27 -6.36
CA LEU A 234 -7.29 10.95 -5.96
C LEU A 234 -7.15 12.43 -6.28
N GLN A 235 -8.04 12.93 -7.13
CA GLN A 235 -8.05 14.32 -7.59
C GLN A 235 -9.36 15.01 -7.24
N THR A 236 -9.27 16.27 -6.87
CA THR A 236 -10.42 17.16 -6.67
C THR A 236 -10.35 18.33 -7.64
N LYS A 237 -11.51 18.86 -8.03
CA LYS A 237 -11.59 20.02 -8.90
C LYS A 237 -11.74 21.29 -8.05
N THR A 238 -10.74 22.18 -8.14
CA THR A 238 -10.73 23.48 -7.46
C THR A 238 -10.44 24.54 -8.52
N ASP A 239 -11.22 25.62 -8.56
CA ASP A 239 -11.04 26.73 -9.52
C ASP A 239 -10.90 26.27 -10.99
N GLY A 240 -11.68 25.26 -11.38
CA GLY A 240 -11.65 24.69 -12.74
C GLY A 240 -10.50 23.71 -13.01
N HIS A 241 -9.53 23.59 -12.11
CA HIS A 241 -8.33 22.77 -12.27
C HIS A 241 -8.38 21.50 -11.42
N TRP A 242 -7.74 20.44 -11.89
CA TRP A 242 -7.64 19.18 -11.15
C TRP A 242 -6.40 19.19 -10.25
N HIS A 243 -6.60 19.11 -8.95
CA HIS A 243 -5.55 19.03 -7.95
C HIS A 243 -5.46 17.60 -7.42
N THR A 244 -4.23 17.09 -7.28
CA THR A 244 -4.01 15.76 -6.70
C THR A 244 -3.95 15.89 -5.19
N VAL A 245 -4.88 15.26 -4.48
CA VAL A 245 -4.91 15.24 -3.02
C VAL A 245 -4.08 14.06 -2.50
N ARG A 246 -4.22 12.89 -3.13
CA ARG A 246 -3.48 11.68 -2.76
C ARG A 246 -3.02 10.91 -3.97
N ARG A 247 -1.94 10.15 -3.80
CA ARG A 247 -1.36 9.32 -4.85
C ARG A 247 -0.77 8.05 -4.28
N ARG A 248 -0.88 6.98 -5.05
CA ARG A 248 -0.03 5.80 -5.03
C ARG A 248 0.94 5.90 -6.20
N CYS A 249 2.24 5.80 -5.92
CA CYS A 249 3.29 5.95 -6.92
C CYS A 249 3.95 4.61 -7.26
N GLY A 250 4.30 4.46 -8.53
CA GLY A 250 5.01 3.29 -9.06
C GLY A 250 5.52 3.58 -10.46
N ILE A 251 6.40 2.70 -10.96
CA ILE A 251 7.04 2.84 -12.27
C ILE A 251 6.31 1.94 -13.27
N PRO A 252 5.93 2.44 -14.46
CA PRO A 252 5.34 1.62 -15.50
C PRO A 252 6.37 0.62 -16.03
N VAL A 253 6.10 -0.67 -15.84
CA VAL A 253 6.87 -1.77 -16.43
C VAL A 253 5.89 -2.82 -16.93
N PRO A 254 5.76 -3.12 -18.24
CA PRO A 254 6.26 -2.45 -19.48
C PRO A 254 5.71 -1.02 -19.78
N PRO A 255 6.25 -0.30 -20.81
CA PRO A 255 5.90 1.10 -21.11
C PRO A 255 4.52 1.32 -21.74
N VAL A 256 3.76 0.26 -22.04
CA VAL A 256 2.40 0.39 -22.58
C VAL A 256 1.39 0.28 -21.45
N TRP A 257 0.63 1.35 -21.25
CA TRP A 257 -0.33 1.45 -20.15
C TRP A 257 -1.64 2.07 -20.61
N ARG A 258 -2.70 1.80 -19.85
CA ARG A 258 -4.03 2.37 -20.02
C ARG A 258 -4.34 3.32 -18.87
N ARG A 259 -5.18 4.31 -19.17
CA ARG A 259 -5.74 5.23 -18.18
C ARG A 259 -7.22 4.93 -17.99
N THR A 260 -7.63 4.74 -16.75
CA THR A 260 -9.04 4.64 -16.36
C THR A 260 -9.37 5.79 -15.41
N ILE A 261 -10.55 6.37 -15.56
CA ILE A 261 -11.06 7.40 -14.64
C ILE A 261 -12.29 6.81 -13.96
N VAL A 262 -12.27 6.80 -12.63
CA VAL A 262 -13.44 6.52 -11.80
C VAL A 262 -13.90 7.85 -11.22
N ALA A 263 -15.14 8.22 -11.51
CA ALA A 263 -15.75 9.42 -10.99
C ALA A 263 -17.21 9.10 -10.71
N ASN A 264 -17.82 9.81 -9.75
CA ASN A 264 -19.24 9.63 -9.53
C ASN A 264 -20.00 10.24 -10.71
N THR A 265 -20.63 9.37 -11.48
CA THR A 265 -21.50 9.75 -12.59
C THR A 265 -22.91 9.64 -12.04
N ASP A 266 -23.55 10.78 -11.85
CA ASP A 266 -24.84 10.88 -11.18
C ASP A 266 -25.85 9.90 -11.80
N VAL A 267 -26.19 8.83 -11.07
CA VAL A 267 -27.15 7.80 -11.55
C VAL A 267 -28.55 8.40 -11.72
N ARG A 268 -28.80 9.61 -11.19
CA ARG A 268 -30.06 10.36 -11.31
C ARG A 268 -30.36 10.91 -12.71
N GLN A 269 -29.44 10.76 -13.68
CA GLN A 269 -29.65 11.19 -15.07
C GLN A 269 -29.78 10.02 -16.07
N ALA A 270 -29.90 8.78 -15.59
CA ALA A 270 -30.15 7.59 -16.43
C ALA A 270 -31.61 7.14 -16.35
#